data_AF-A0A919PMS8-F1
#
_entry.id   AF-A0A919PMS8-F1
#
_cell.length_a   1.000
_cell.length_b   1.000
_cell.length_c   1.000
_cell.angle_alpha   90.00
_cell.angle_beta   90.00
_cell.angle_gamma   90.00
#
_symmetry.space_group_name_H-M   'P 1'
#
loop_
_entity.id
_entity.type
_entity.pdbx_description
1 polymer ?
#
loop_
_entity_poly.entity_id
_entity_poly.type
_entity_poly.pdbx_seq_one_letter_code
_entity_poly.pdbx_strand_id
1 'polypeptide(L)'
;MRLLQRTFLVFLTAVLAVAVAPVAASADLPPAYHLTHQLLSASPTYSNDPTCRSISIQLAARSYRVDARYEIPGYVRQPIAIATVYLEAAWYTWEDCLAPQNGHYEHIITLTSALHPSTPVSRQRTVTEIHVDSWWDWGSVLTPLT
;
A
#
# COMPACT_ATOMS: atom_id res chain seq x y z
N MET A 1 1.91 78.18 11.00
CA MET A 1 2.74 77.33 10.11
C MET A 1 3.19 76.15 10.95
N ARG A 2 2.93 74.85 10.71
CA ARG A 2 2.60 74.01 9.54
C ARG A 2 1.77 72.82 10.10
N LEU A 3 0.57 72.57 9.56
CA LEU A 3 0.20 71.51 8.59
C LEU A 3 0.03 70.10 9.18
N LEU A 4 -1.22 69.63 9.04
CA LEU A 4 -1.71 68.26 9.14
C LEU A 4 -0.76 67.23 8.49
N GLN A 5 -0.71 66.03 9.05
CA GLN A 5 -0.76 64.83 8.21
C GLN A 5 -1.37 63.64 8.95
N ARG A 6 -2.64 63.36 8.61
CA ARG A 6 -3.36 62.12 8.90
C ARG A 6 -2.74 61.00 8.08
N THR A 7 -2.25 59.95 8.70
CA THR A 7 -1.84 58.72 8.02
C THR A 7 -2.94 57.68 8.19
N PHE A 8 -3.75 57.51 7.14
CA PHE A 8 -4.67 56.39 6.99
C PHE A 8 -3.85 55.14 6.66
N LEU A 9 -3.90 54.12 7.52
CA LEU A 9 -3.38 52.78 7.22
C LEU A 9 -4.42 52.02 6.39
N VAL A 10 -4.09 51.72 5.14
CA VAL A 10 -4.88 50.85 4.27
C VAL A 10 -4.43 49.41 4.50
N PHE A 11 -5.27 48.59 5.12
CA PHE A 11 -5.08 47.14 5.21
C PHE A 11 -5.48 46.51 3.87
N LEU A 12 -4.49 46.01 3.12
CA LEU A 12 -4.71 45.25 1.89
C LEU A 12 -4.86 43.76 2.25
N THR A 13 -6.07 43.24 2.23
CA THR A 13 -6.35 41.80 2.39
C THR A 13 -6.10 41.07 1.08
N ALA A 14 -5.01 40.31 1.01
CA ALA A 14 -4.74 39.42 -0.12
C ALA A 14 -5.62 38.17 -0.01
N VAL A 15 -6.60 38.03 -0.90
CA VAL A 15 -7.37 36.79 -1.07
C VAL A 15 -6.49 35.80 -1.86
N LEU A 16 -5.97 34.78 -1.17
CA LEU A 16 -5.28 33.67 -1.81
C LEU A 16 -6.32 32.80 -2.54
N ALA A 17 -6.41 32.92 -3.86
CA ALA A 17 -7.14 31.97 -4.68
C ALA A 17 -6.34 30.66 -4.73
N VAL A 18 -6.80 29.63 -4.00
CA VAL A 18 -6.27 28.27 -4.12
C VAL A 18 -6.74 27.72 -5.47
N ALA A 19 -5.85 27.70 -6.45
CA ALA A 19 -6.09 27.02 -7.72
C ALA A 19 -6.22 25.51 -7.45
N VAL A 20 -7.44 24.99 -7.54
CA VAL A 20 -7.69 23.55 -7.55
C VAL A 20 -7.24 23.03 -8.91
N ALA A 21 -6.03 22.46 -8.96
CA ALA A 21 -5.54 21.82 -10.18
C ALA A 21 -6.45 20.64 -10.54
N PRO A 22 -6.86 20.49 -11.82
CA PRO A 22 -7.64 19.34 -12.24
C PRO A 22 -6.79 18.07 -12.08
N VAL A 23 -7.34 17.08 -11.35
CA VAL A 23 -6.76 15.76 -11.21
C VAL A 23 -6.64 15.15 -12.61
N ALA A 24 -5.41 15.01 -13.10
CA ALA A 24 -5.13 14.41 -14.40
C ALA A 24 -5.71 12.99 -14.44
N ALA A 25 -6.54 12.72 -15.45
CA ALA A 25 -7.09 11.40 -15.71
C ALA A 25 -5.96 10.41 -16.03
N SER A 26 -5.89 9.33 -15.24
CA SER A 26 -5.42 7.99 -15.59
C SER A 26 -4.26 7.91 -16.58
N ALA A 27 -3.05 8.31 -16.16
CA ALA A 27 -1.86 7.63 -16.67
C ALA A 27 -1.84 6.19 -16.11
N ASP A 28 -1.27 5.24 -16.85
CA ASP A 28 -0.94 3.91 -16.35
C ASP A 28 -0.05 4.07 -15.13
N LEU A 29 -0.66 4.05 -13.94
CA LEU A 29 0.07 4.19 -12.69
C LEU A 29 0.99 2.95 -12.56
N PRO A 30 2.25 3.12 -12.15
CA PRO A 30 3.11 1.97 -11.94
C PRO A 30 2.54 1.08 -10.82
N PRO A 31 2.87 -0.22 -10.79
CA PRO A 31 2.52 -1.08 -9.66
C PRO A 31 3.10 -0.53 -8.36
N ALA A 32 2.31 -0.59 -7.29
CA ALA A 32 2.78 -0.31 -5.94
C ALA A 32 3.26 -1.59 -5.27
N TYR A 33 4.34 -1.50 -4.50
CA TYR A 33 4.98 -2.63 -3.85
C TYR A 33 5.01 -2.45 -2.34
N HIS A 34 4.69 -3.51 -1.62
CA HIS A 34 4.88 -3.61 -0.17
C HIS A 34 5.63 -4.90 0.12
N LEU A 35 6.94 -4.76 0.32
CA LEU A 35 7.86 -5.89 0.46
C LEU A 35 8.59 -5.82 1.80
N THR A 36 8.89 -6.99 2.34
CA THR A 36 9.58 -7.23 3.61
C THR A 36 10.74 -8.18 3.36
N HIS A 37 11.91 -7.84 3.88
CA HIS A 37 13.09 -8.70 3.84
C HIS A 37 13.19 -9.52 5.13
N GLN A 38 13.15 -10.84 5.03
CA GLN A 38 13.14 -11.74 6.20
C GLN A 38 13.77 -13.10 5.90
N LEU A 39 14.47 -13.66 6.89
CA LEU A 39 14.89 -15.06 6.86
C LEU A 39 13.65 -15.96 7.00
N LEU A 40 13.33 -16.71 5.95
CA LEU A 40 12.27 -17.71 5.96
C LEU A 40 12.90 -19.10 5.99
N SER A 41 12.32 -19.98 6.80
CA SER A 41 12.69 -21.39 6.80
C SER A 41 11.89 -22.18 5.76
N ALA A 42 12.52 -23.20 5.17
CA ALA A 42 11.91 -24.26 4.38
C ALA A 42 11.07 -25.25 5.20
N SER A 43 11.21 -25.23 6.52
CA SER A 43 10.45 -26.07 7.45
C SER A 43 9.79 -25.21 8.53
N PRO A 44 8.88 -24.29 8.14
CA PRO A 44 8.15 -23.51 9.12
C PRO A 44 7.28 -24.42 10.00
N THR A 45 7.02 -23.95 11.22
CA THR A 45 6.13 -24.58 12.18
C THR A 45 5.24 -23.51 12.81
N TYR A 46 4.14 -23.93 13.43
CA TYR A 46 3.23 -23.05 14.17
C TYR A 46 3.88 -22.33 15.35
N SER A 47 5.07 -22.74 15.79
CA SER A 47 5.79 -22.09 16.90
C SER A 47 6.41 -20.76 16.52
N ASN A 48 6.47 -20.44 15.23
CA ASN A 48 7.03 -19.20 14.76
C ASN A 48 5.91 -18.14 14.73
N ASP A 49 6.18 -16.95 15.27
CA ASP A 49 5.17 -15.88 15.27
C ASP A 49 4.89 -15.38 13.84
N PRO A 50 3.62 -15.08 13.49
CA PRO A 50 3.30 -14.39 12.26
C PRO A 50 4.04 -13.06 12.15
N THR A 51 4.58 -12.76 10.98
CA THR A 51 5.16 -11.44 10.69
C THR A 51 4.15 -10.61 9.93
N CYS A 52 3.68 -9.53 10.54
CA CYS A 52 2.79 -8.56 9.90
C CYS A 52 3.49 -7.21 9.70
N ARG A 53 3.40 -6.67 8.50
CA ARG A 53 3.83 -5.30 8.15
C ARG A 53 2.66 -4.54 7.58
N SER A 54 2.64 -3.23 7.80
CA SER A 54 1.58 -2.36 7.30
C SER A 54 2.18 -1.05 6.82
N ILE A 55 1.67 -0.54 5.71
CA ILE A 55 1.99 0.79 5.17
C ILE A 55 0.72 1.56 4.86
N SER A 56 0.84 2.89 4.78
CA SER A 56 -0.22 3.75 4.26
C SER A 56 0.05 4.07 2.79
N ILE A 57 -0.98 3.95 1.95
CA ILE A 57 -0.90 4.22 0.52
C ILE A 57 -2.13 5.00 0.06
N GLN A 58 -1.94 5.98 -0.82
CA GLN A 58 -3.04 6.68 -1.49
C GLN A 58 -3.29 6.03 -2.85
N LEU A 59 -4.53 5.65 -3.13
CA LEU A 59 -4.92 4.99 -4.37
C LEU A 59 -6.01 5.78 -5.09
N ALA A 60 -5.98 5.73 -6.42
CA ALA A 60 -7.03 6.28 -7.27
C ALA A 60 -8.20 5.29 -7.40
N ALA A 61 -9.40 5.79 -7.66
CA ALA A 61 -10.59 4.96 -7.86
C ALA A 61 -10.48 4.15 -9.16
N ARG A 62 -10.18 2.84 -9.07
CA ARG A 62 -10.14 1.90 -10.20
C ARG A 62 -9.99 0.46 -9.72
N SER A 63 -9.98 -0.48 -10.67
CA SER A 63 -9.64 -1.88 -10.41
C SER A 63 -8.12 -2.08 -10.28
N TYR A 64 -7.71 -2.90 -9.32
CA TYR A 64 -6.33 -3.32 -9.10
C TYR A 64 -6.27 -4.84 -9.08
N ARG A 65 -5.24 -5.42 -9.69
CA ARG A 65 -4.85 -6.80 -9.43
C ARG A 65 -3.95 -6.84 -8.20
N VAL A 66 -4.26 -7.74 -7.28
CA VAL A 66 -3.50 -8.03 -6.07
C VAL A 66 -2.68 -9.29 -6.31
N ASP A 67 -1.37 -9.15 -6.29
CA ASP A 67 -0.43 -10.26 -6.48
C ASP A 67 0.40 -10.47 -5.20
N ALA A 68 0.61 -11.71 -4.76
CA ALA A 68 1.65 -12.03 -3.77
C ALA A 68 2.99 -12.24 -4.46
N ARG A 69 4.08 -11.84 -3.80
CA ARG A 69 5.43 -11.88 -4.34
C ARG A 69 6.39 -12.51 -3.32
N TYR A 70 7.30 -13.34 -3.84
CA TYR A 70 8.34 -14.03 -3.09
C TYR A 70 9.60 -14.11 -3.94
N GLU A 71 10.70 -13.54 -3.45
CA GLU A 71 11.96 -13.47 -4.17
C GLU A 71 13.13 -13.82 -3.25
N ILE A 72 14.15 -14.46 -3.82
CA ILE A 72 15.47 -14.61 -3.19
C ILE A 72 16.53 -14.11 -4.17
N PRO A 73 17.74 -13.76 -3.70
CA PRO A 73 18.84 -13.40 -4.59
C PRO A 73 19.05 -14.46 -5.68
N GLY A 74 18.94 -14.06 -6.95
CA GLY A 74 19.10 -14.95 -8.12
C GLY A 74 17.86 -15.76 -8.52
N TYR A 75 16.74 -15.67 -7.80
CA TYR A 75 15.49 -16.30 -8.17
C TYR A 75 14.28 -15.44 -7.83
N VAL A 76 13.60 -14.98 -8.87
CA VAL A 76 12.32 -14.27 -8.77
C VAL A 76 11.22 -15.27 -9.06
N ARG A 77 10.38 -15.57 -8.07
CA ARG A 77 9.17 -16.35 -8.31
C ARG A 77 8.18 -15.46 -9.05
N GLN A 78 7.48 -16.02 -10.04
CA GLN A 78 6.38 -15.30 -10.67
C GLN A 78 5.35 -14.87 -9.62
N PRO A 79 4.85 -13.62 -9.66
CA PRO A 79 3.81 -13.19 -8.75
C PRO A 79 2.59 -14.09 -8.84
N ILE A 80 2.03 -14.46 -7.68
CA ILE A 80 0.80 -15.25 -7.61
C ILE A 80 -0.35 -14.27 -7.64
N ALA A 81 -1.10 -14.21 -8.74
CA ALA A 81 -2.30 -13.41 -8.83
C ALA A 81 -3.39 -13.98 -7.92
N ILE A 82 -3.89 -13.17 -6.99
CA ILE A 82 -4.82 -13.62 -5.96
C ILE A 82 -6.24 -13.15 -6.26
N ALA A 83 -6.38 -11.86 -6.59
CA ALA A 83 -7.68 -11.26 -6.85
C ALA A 83 -7.58 -9.99 -7.69
N THR A 84 -8.71 -9.61 -8.29
CA THR A 84 -8.94 -8.26 -8.79
C THR A 84 -9.94 -7.56 -7.88
N VAL A 85 -9.65 -6.34 -7.46
CA VAL A 85 -10.47 -5.56 -6.53
C VAL A 85 -10.71 -4.16 -7.07
N TYR A 86 -11.95 -3.69 -7.01
CA TYR A 86 -12.25 -2.28 -7.28
C TYR A 86 -12.08 -1.48 -5.99
N LEU A 87 -11.29 -0.42 -6.05
CA LEU A 87 -11.01 0.46 -4.92
C LEU A 87 -11.51 1.87 -5.24
N GLU A 88 -11.98 2.56 -4.21
CA GLU A 88 -12.34 3.98 -4.25
C GLU A 88 -11.09 4.87 -4.14
N ALA A 89 -11.23 6.17 -4.41
CA ALA A 89 -10.13 7.12 -4.30
C ALA A 89 -9.95 7.51 -2.82
N ALA A 90 -9.00 6.89 -2.13
CA ALA A 90 -8.80 7.08 -0.69
C ALA A 90 -7.35 6.78 -0.26
N TRP A 91 -7.07 7.10 1.01
CA TRP A 91 -5.96 6.50 1.73
C TRP A 91 -6.35 5.10 2.23
N TYR A 92 -5.40 4.19 2.18
CA TYR A 92 -5.54 2.81 2.62
C TYR A 92 -4.44 2.44 3.61
N THR A 93 -4.80 1.65 4.61
CA THR A 93 -3.85 0.80 5.33
C THR A 93 -3.72 -0.50 4.56
N TRP A 94 -2.52 -0.76 4.07
CA TRP A 94 -2.16 -1.99 3.36
C TRP A 94 -1.30 -2.84 4.27
N GLU A 95 -1.83 -3.98 4.69
CA GLU A 95 -1.18 -4.92 5.59
C GLU A 95 -0.88 -6.24 4.89
N ASP A 96 0.34 -6.74 5.11
CA ASP A 96 0.85 -8.02 4.65
C ASP A 96 1.26 -8.84 5.89
N CYS A 97 0.58 -9.95 6.13
CA CYS A 97 0.88 -10.88 7.21
C CYS A 97 1.33 -12.23 6.64
N LEU A 98 2.51 -12.68 7.03
CA LEU A 98 3.04 -14.01 6.71
C LEU A 98 3.04 -14.86 7.98
N ALA A 99 2.15 -15.86 8.03
CA ALA A 99 1.96 -16.75 9.16
C ALA A 99 2.54 -18.14 8.84
N PRO A 100 3.63 -18.56 9.50
CA PRO A 100 4.18 -19.90 9.33
C PRO A 100 3.20 -20.96 9.83
N GLN A 101 3.03 -21.99 9.03
CA GLN A 101 2.25 -23.20 9.32
C GLN A 101 3.21 -24.39 9.34
N ASN A 102 2.71 -25.60 9.56
CA ASN A 102 3.52 -26.82 9.42
C ASN A 102 3.85 -27.09 7.94
N GLY A 103 5.05 -26.69 7.50
CA GLY A 103 5.57 -26.95 6.15
C GLY A 103 5.23 -25.91 5.07
N HIS A 104 4.47 -24.87 5.38
CA HIS A 104 4.14 -23.79 4.45
C HIS A 104 3.91 -22.46 5.19
N TYR A 105 3.74 -21.38 4.44
CA TYR A 105 3.32 -20.08 4.97
C TYR A 105 1.95 -19.71 4.41
N GLU A 106 1.09 -19.18 5.28
CA GLU A 106 -0.12 -18.47 4.88
C GLU A 106 0.18 -16.99 4.77
N HIS A 107 -0.16 -16.41 3.63
CA HIS A 107 0.05 -14.99 3.38
C HIS A 107 -1.28 -14.30 3.19
N ILE A 108 -1.54 -13.34 4.07
CA ILE A 108 -2.79 -12.60 4.16
C ILE A 108 -2.51 -11.15 3.80
N ILE A 109 -3.23 -10.65 2.80
CA ILE A 109 -3.12 -9.26 2.33
C ILE A 109 -4.43 -8.57 2.64
N THR A 110 -4.37 -7.51 3.43
CA THR A 110 -5.55 -6.76 3.88
C THR A 110 -5.44 -5.32 3.42
N LEU A 111 -6.49 -4.81 2.80
CA LEU A 111 -6.66 -3.40 2.47
C LEU A 111 -7.83 -2.83 3.27
N THR A 112 -7.56 -1.82 4.08
CA THR A 112 -8.59 -1.11 4.86
C THR A 112 -8.63 0.34 4.41
N SER A 113 -9.77 0.78 3.89
CA SER A 113 -9.97 2.18 3.45
C SER A 113 -10.07 3.10 4.67
N ALA A 114 -9.47 4.28 4.59
CA ALA A 114 -9.70 5.33 5.58
C ALA A 114 -11.17 5.81 5.62
N LEU A 115 -11.94 5.57 4.56
CA LEU A 115 -13.38 5.83 4.51
C LEU A 115 -14.20 4.72 5.21
N HIS A 116 -13.61 3.54 5.37
CA HIS A 116 -14.23 2.36 6.01
C HIS A 116 -13.27 1.72 7.04
N PRO A 117 -12.88 2.44 8.10
CA PRO A 117 -11.78 2.00 8.99
C PRO A 117 -12.10 0.77 9.83
N SER A 118 -13.38 0.42 10.00
CA SER A 118 -13.81 -0.73 10.80
C SER A 118 -13.83 -2.06 10.03
N THR A 119 -13.76 -2.02 8.69
CA THR A 119 -13.97 -3.20 7.85
C THR A 119 -13.01 -3.18 6.67
N PRO A 120 -12.18 -4.22 6.47
CA PRO A 120 -11.35 -4.33 5.28
C PRO A 120 -12.19 -4.31 4.00
N VAL A 121 -11.78 -3.51 3.02
CA VAL A 121 -12.38 -3.52 1.68
C VAL A 121 -11.92 -4.72 0.86
N SER A 122 -10.76 -5.29 1.21
CA SER A 122 -10.23 -6.51 0.63
C SER A 122 -9.43 -7.27 1.68
N ARG A 123 -9.59 -8.58 1.70
CA ARG A 123 -8.78 -9.50 2.50
C ARG A 123 -8.56 -10.77 1.71
N GLN A 124 -7.33 -10.94 1.23
CA GLN A 124 -6.94 -12.07 0.38
C GLN A 124 -6.02 -13.01 1.15
N ARG A 125 -6.08 -14.30 0.87
CA ARG A 125 -5.21 -15.32 1.46
C ARG A 125 -4.63 -16.20 0.36
N THR A 126 -3.33 -16.42 0.40
CA THR A 126 -2.64 -17.40 -0.43
C THR A 126 -1.73 -18.28 0.44
N VAL A 127 -1.33 -19.43 -0.09
CA VAL A 127 -0.43 -20.37 0.56
C VAL A 127 0.83 -20.46 -0.28
N THR A 128 2.00 -20.40 0.37
CA THR A 128 3.27 -20.66 -0.30
C THR A 128 4.10 -21.66 0.46
N GLU A 129 4.76 -22.53 -0.30
CA GLU A 129 5.84 -23.37 0.21
C GLU A 129 7.17 -22.70 -0.08
N ILE A 130 8.10 -22.84 0.87
CA ILE A 130 9.49 -22.40 0.75
C ILE A 130 10.33 -23.67 0.81
N HIS A 131 11.24 -23.84 -0.15
CA HIS A 131 12.04 -25.07 -0.26
C HIS A 131 13.50 -24.87 0.16
N VAL A 132 13.88 -23.66 0.56
CA VAL A 132 15.24 -23.34 1.01
C VAL A 132 15.20 -22.30 2.14
N ASP A 133 15.97 -22.57 3.20
CA ASP A 133 16.22 -21.59 4.25
C ASP A 133 17.06 -20.44 3.66
N SER A 134 16.50 -19.24 3.58
CA SER A 134 17.19 -18.09 2.98
C SER A 134 16.58 -16.76 3.42
N TRP A 135 17.25 -15.66 3.10
CA TRP A 135 16.66 -14.34 3.14
C TRP A 135 15.77 -14.13 1.92
N TRP A 136 14.48 -13.91 2.16
CA TRP A 136 13.46 -13.67 1.15
C TRP A 136 12.98 -12.23 1.20
N ASP A 137 12.72 -11.66 0.04
CA ASP A 137 11.84 -10.51 -0.12
C ASP A 137 10.43 -11.02 -0.40
N TRP A 138 9.50 -10.77 0.52
CA TRP A 138 8.13 -11.23 0.41
C TRP A 138 7.14 -10.09 0.67
N GLY A 139 5.92 -10.21 0.14
CA GLY A 139 4.86 -9.25 0.36
C GLY A 139 3.92 -9.21 -0.83
N SER A 140 3.31 -8.07 -1.10
CA SER A 140 2.34 -7.98 -2.18
C SER A 140 2.52 -6.78 -3.10
N VAL A 141 1.83 -6.86 -4.23
CA VAL A 141 1.86 -5.86 -5.31
C VAL A 141 0.43 -5.49 -5.67
N LEU A 142 0.17 -4.19 -5.81
CA LEU A 142 -1.06 -3.67 -6.38
C LEU A 142 -0.77 -3.14 -7.77
N THR A 143 -1.27 -3.84 -8.79
CA THR A 143 -1.14 -3.43 -10.19
C THR A 143 -2.45 -2.79 -10.64
N PRO A 144 -2.49 -1.49 -10.96
CA PRO A 144 -3.70 -0.87 -11.48
C PRO A 144 -4.05 -1.48 -12.84
N LEU A 145 -5.33 -1.72 -13.04
CA LEU A 145 -5.88 -2.18 -14.31
C LEU A 145 -6.46 -0.99 -15.07
N THR A 146 -6.23 -0.99 -16.38
CA THR A 146 -6.75 0.01 -17.31
C THR A 146 -8.26 -0.08 -17.41
#